data_AF-A0A9D3WBA0-F1
#
_entry.id   AF-A0A9D3WBA0-F1
#
_cell.length_a   1.000
_cell.length_b   1.000
_cell.length_c   1.000
_cell.angle_alpha   90.00
_cell.angle_beta   90.00
_cell.angle_gamma   90.00
#
_symmetry.space_group_name_H-M   'P 1'
#
loop_
_entity.id
_entity.type
_entity.pdbx_description
1 polymer ?
#
loop_
_entity_poly.entity_id
_entity_poly.type
_entity_poly.pdbx_seq_one_letter_code
_entity_poly.pdbx_strand_id
1 'polypeptide(L)'
;DAIKIGVRNDELVEFVDQGVSSRSRVRVVILRVNKRLKGRWIVKFGNGNKKLVHDEKGNDPMVVSTIITVFEVKRILIDSGSVIEVLFWEVYQKMGLKEQALSKASLLYGFANHPIEVKGSITFPVTLGDGEHTTMKYVHFFFVDYPMAHNVIFGKPIMRMAKMVVATFYMKIKFPTRTGVKFLRSNQ
;
A
#
# COMPACT_ATOMS: atom_id res chain seq x y z
N ASP A 1 -20.13 -13.44 -5.18
CA ASP A 1 -19.75 -13.23 -6.60
C ASP A 1 -18.30 -12.77 -6.71
N ALA A 2 -17.49 -13.48 -7.49
CA ALA A 2 -16.10 -13.09 -7.74
C ALA A 2 -16.07 -11.92 -8.74
N ILE A 3 -15.39 -10.82 -8.39
CA ILE A 3 -15.17 -9.71 -9.31
C ILE A 3 -13.98 -10.08 -10.19
N LYS A 4 -14.24 -10.40 -11.46
CA LYS A 4 -13.18 -10.57 -12.46
C LYS A 4 -12.61 -9.20 -12.83
N ILE A 5 -11.33 -8.97 -12.55
CA ILE A 5 -10.69 -7.69 -12.83
C ILE A 5 -9.28 -7.91 -13.42
N GLY A 6 -9.02 -7.27 -14.56
CA GLY A 6 -7.67 -7.05 -15.09
C GLY A 6 -7.05 -8.23 -15.85
N VAL A 7 -6.94 -8.08 -17.17
CA VAL A 7 -6.06 -8.87 -18.05
C VAL A 7 -4.95 -7.95 -18.53
N ARG A 8 -3.69 -8.35 -18.39
CA ARG A 8 -2.60 -7.82 -19.22
C ARG A 8 -1.68 -8.98 -19.57
N ASN A 9 -1.56 -9.26 -20.87
CA ASN A 9 -0.81 -10.40 -21.44
C ASN A 9 -1.38 -11.79 -21.05
N ASP A 10 -2.70 -12.00 -21.17
CA ASP A 10 -3.39 -13.29 -20.96
C ASP A 10 -3.27 -13.97 -19.57
N GLU A 11 -2.64 -13.31 -18.59
CA GLU A 11 -2.63 -13.74 -17.19
C GLU A 11 -3.87 -13.19 -16.45
N LEU A 12 -4.75 -14.09 -16.01
CA LEU A 12 -5.97 -13.78 -15.26
C LEU A 12 -5.67 -13.74 -13.75
N VAL A 13 -5.90 -12.58 -13.13
CA VAL A 13 -6.02 -12.48 -11.66
C VAL A 13 -7.51 -12.45 -11.32
N GLU A 14 -7.96 -13.41 -10.53
CA GLU A 14 -9.35 -13.43 -10.05
C GLU A 14 -9.42 -12.82 -8.65
N PHE A 15 -10.40 -11.95 -8.43
CA PHE A 15 -10.61 -11.32 -7.14
C PHE A 15 -11.94 -11.81 -6.57
N VAL A 16 -11.91 -12.33 -5.34
CA VAL A 16 -13.12 -12.82 -4.68
C VAL A 16 -13.48 -11.82 -3.59
N ASP A 17 -14.55 -11.04 -3.84
CA ASP A 17 -15.16 -10.23 -2.79
C ASP A 17 -15.80 -11.19 -1.78
N GLN A 18 -15.28 -11.24 -0.55
CA GLN A 18 -15.88 -12.02 0.53
C GLN A 18 -16.91 -11.21 1.33
N GLY A 19 -17.22 -9.98 0.91
CA GLY A 19 -18.27 -9.15 1.47
C GLY A 19 -17.79 -8.14 2.50
N VAL A 20 -18.76 -7.48 3.13
CA VAL A 20 -18.56 -6.47 4.17
C VAL A 20 -18.56 -7.17 5.53
N SER A 21 -17.53 -6.95 6.35
CA SER A 21 -17.52 -7.45 7.73
C SER A 21 -18.69 -6.84 8.53
N SER A 22 -19.52 -7.67 9.16
CA SER A 22 -20.72 -7.22 9.89
C SER A 22 -20.42 -6.31 11.10
N ARG A 23 -19.16 -6.26 11.57
CA ARG A 23 -18.75 -5.46 12.73
C ARG A 23 -18.18 -4.08 12.41
N SER A 24 -17.87 -3.79 11.15
CA SER A 24 -17.29 -2.52 10.72
C SER A 24 -17.54 -2.40 9.24
N ARG A 25 -18.19 -1.33 8.75
CA ARG A 25 -18.57 -1.08 7.34
C ARG A 25 -17.36 -1.06 6.38
N VAL A 26 -16.63 -2.17 6.31
CA VAL A 26 -15.32 -2.36 5.67
C VAL A 26 -15.49 -3.50 4.69
N ARG A 27 -15.32 -3.17 3.41
CA ARG A 27 -15.28 -4.17 2.35
C ARG A 27 -13.90 -4.83 2.36
N VAL A 28 -13.88 -6.15 2.54
CA VAL A 28 -12.64 -6.94 2.51
C VAL A 28 -12.62 -7.69 1.19
N VAL A 29 -11.72 -7.29 0.29
CA VAL A 29 -11.54 -7.99 -0.98
C VAL A 29 -10.34 -8.93 -0.84
N ILE A 30 -10.62 -10.24 -0.90
CA ILE A 30 -9.57 -11.26 -0.87
C ILE A 30 -9.20 -11.60 -2.30
N LEU A 31 -7.92 -11.48 -2.59
CA LEU A 31 -7.39 -11.61 -3.94
C LEU A 31 -6.86 -13.02 -4.09
N ARG A 32 -7.47 -13.80 -4.99
CA ARG A 32 -7.10 -15.20 -5.22
C ARG A 32 -6.49 -15.33 -6.61
N VAL A 33 -5.17 -15.44 -6.63
CA VAL A 33 -4.44 -15.67 -7.87
C VAL A 33 -4.66 -17.10 -8.33
N ASN A 34 -5.43 -17.31 -9.41
CA ASN A 34 -5.76 -18.64 -9.93
C ASN A 34 -4.79 -19.16 -11.00
N LYS A 35 -3.83 -18.35 -11.46
CA LYS A 35 -2.70 -18.78 -12.29
C LYS A 35 -1.39 -18.23 -11.74
N ARG A 36 -0.34 -19.05 -11.73
CA ARG A 36 1.01 -18.65 -11.29
C ARG A 36 1.51 -17.52 -12.19
N LEU A 37 1.50 -16.31 -11.66
CA LEU A 37 2.03 -15.12 -12.32
C LEU A 37 3.52 -15.34 -12.64
N LYS A 38 3.91 -15.21 -13.90
CA LYS A 38 5.33 -15.29 -14.29
C LYS A 38 6.00 -13.94 -14.07
N GLY A 39 6.77 -13.83 -13.00
CA GLY A 39 7.57 -12.64 -12.69
C GLY A 39 6.97 -11.76 -11.59
N ARG A 40 7.76 -10.76 -11.17
CA ARG A 40 7.38 -9.79 -10.12
C ARG A 40 6.68 -8.62 -10.79
N TRP A 41 5.40 -8.40 -10.47
CA TRP A 41 4.62 -7.30 -11.04
C TRP A 41 5.00 -5.99 -10.35
N ILE A 42 5.96 -5.28 -10.92
CA ILE A 42 6.43 -4.03 -10.34
C ILE A 42 5.51 -2.91 -10.80
N VAL A 43 4.82 -2.31 -9.85
CA VAL A 43 4.08 -1.08 -10.08
C VAL A 43 5.09 0.06 -10.06
N LYS A 44 5.59 0.40 -11.26
CA LYS A 44 6.52 1.52 -11.51
C LYS A 44 5.73 2.80 -11.80
N PHE A 45 6.13 3.90 -11.16
CA PHE A 45 5.54 5.23 -11.37
C PHE A 45 6.58 6.33 -11.57
N GLY A 46 6.17 7.26 -12.43
CA GLY A 46 6.86 8.45 -12.91
C GLY A 46 6.66 8.66 -14.41
N ASN A 47 5.60 9.38 -14.82
CA ASN A 47 5.75 10.34 -15.91
C ASN A 47 5.98 11.69 -15.20
N GLY A 48 7.25 11.99 -14.95
CA GLY A 48 7.67 13.11 -14.12
C GLY A 48 8.85 12.74 -13.25
N ASN A 49 9.98 13.39 -13.51
CA ASN A 49 11.23 13.36 -12.76
C ASN A 49 11.09 13.94 -11.33
N LYS A 50 10.03 13.61 -10.58
CA LYS A 50 9.94 13.98 -9.16
C LYS A 50 10.92 13.10 -8.38
N LYS A 51 12.18 13.52 -8.36
CA LYS A 51 13.19 12.98 -7.44
C LYS A 51 12.70 13.24 -6.02
N LEU A 52 12.82 12.24 -5.15
CA LEU A 52 12.76 12.51 -3.72
C LEU A 52 13.94 13.44 -3.44
N VAL A 53 13.66 14.59 -2.83
CA VAL A 53 14.71 15.52 -2.44
C VAL A 53 15.50 14.84 -1.34
N HIS A 54 16.80 14.67 -1.56
CA HIS A 54 17.72 14.26 -0.51
C HIS A 54 17.98 15.47 0.37
N ASP A 55 17.75 15.34 1.67
CA ASP A 55 18.16 16.36 2.62
C ASP A 55 19.62 16.09 3.01
N GLU A 56 20.51 17.01 2.64
CA GLU A 56 21.94 16.96 2.97
C GLU A 56 22.20 16.91 4.49
N LYS A 57 21.20 17.28 5.32
CA LYS A 57 21.25 17.18 6.78
C LYS A 57 20.81 15.81 7.33
N GLY A 58 20.43 14.88 6.46
CA GLY A 58 20.00 13.53 6.83
C GLY A 58 18.58 13.44 7.40
N ASN A 59 17.72 14.44 7.19
CA ASN A 59 16.28 14.35 7.57
C ASN A 59 15.43 13.74 6.47
N ASP A 60 16.03 12.83 5.73
CA ASP A 60 15.39 12.11 4.66
C ASP A 60 14.14 11.35 5.14
N PRO A 61 13.04 11.37 4.37
CA PRO A 61 11.87 10.57 4.71
C PRO A 61 12.20 9.08 4.65
N MET A 62 11.62 8.32 5.58
CA MET A 62 11.69 6.86 5.56
C MET A 62 10.79 6.33 4.44
N VAL A 63 11.40 5.80 3.38
CA VAL A 63 10.67 5.31 2.20
C VAL A 63 11.02 3.84 1.98
N VAL A 64 10.03 2.99 1.72
CA VAL A 64 10.24 1.56 1.46
C VAL A 64 9.53 1.05 0.21
N SER A 65 9.82 -0.20 -0.14
CA SER A 65 9.06 -0.97 -1.12
C SER A 65 8.49 -2.23 -0.46
N THR A 66 7.28 -2.63 -0.83
CA THR A 66 6.63 -3.84 -0.30
C THR A 66 5.70 -4.45 -1.33
N ILE A 67 5.22 -5.67 -1.08
CA ILE A 67 4.18 -6.28 -1.91
C ILE A 67 2.80 -5.87 -1.36
N ILE A 68 1.99 -5.22 -2.17
CA ILE A 68 0.57 -4.99 -1.92
C ILE A 68 -0.19 -5.84 -2.93
N THR A 69 -0.95 -6.81 -2.45
CA THR A 69 -1.58 -7.84 -3.28
C THR A 69 -0.53 -8.74 -3.96
N VAL A 70 -0.39 -8.65 -5.27
CA VAL A 70 0.61 -9.28 -6.13
C VAL A 70 1.62 -8.29 -6.68
N PHE A 71 1.43 -7.00 -6.38
CA PHE A 71 2.21 -5.91 -6.94
C PHE A 71 3.32 -5.49 -5.99
N GLU A 72 4.55 -5.40 -6.50
CA GLU A 72 5.60 -4.64 -5.81
C GLU A 72 5.32 -3.15 -5.97
N VAL A 73 4.97 -2.52 -4.86
CA VAL A 73 4.75 -1.08 -4.78
C VAL A 73 5.98 -0.45 -4.13
N LYS A 74 6.59 0.49 -4.86
CA LYS A 74 7.76 1.27 -4.40
C LYS A 74 7.32 2.63 -3.86
N ARG A 75 8.25 3.38 -3.26
CA ARG A 75 8.03 4.75 -2.78
C ARG A 75 6.88 4.84 -1.75
N ILE A 76 6.90 3.94 -0.77
CA ILE A 76 5.97 3.93 0.34
C ILE A 76 6.55 4.78 1.47
N LEU A 77 5.94 5.93 1.75
CA LEU A 77 6.35 6.78 2.87
C LEU A 77 5.90 6.14 4.19
N ILE A 78 6.80 6.02 5.16
CA ILE A 78 6.45 5.69 6.53
C ILE A 78 6.22 6.98 7.30
N ASP A 79 4.98 7.22 7.68
CA ASP A 79 4.57 8.45 8.35
C ASP A 79 3.91 8.13 9.70
N SER A 80 4.67 8.33 10.78
CA SER A 80 4.16 8.14 12.14
C SER A 80 3.18 9.21 12.58
N GLY A 81 2.97 10.28 11.80
CA GLY A 81 1.92 11.28 12.02
C GLY A 81 0.56 10.82 11.50
N SER A 82 0.55 10.11 10.36
CA SER A 82 -0.69 9.66 9.73
C SER A 82 -1.48 8.65 10.58
N VAL A 83 -2.79 8.85 10.65
CA VAL A 83 -3.74 7.96 11.34
C VAL A 83 -4.48 7.01 10.39
N ILE A 84 -4.20 7.10 9.09
CA ILE A 84 -4.79 6.28 8.04
C ILE A 84 -3.71 5.79 7.07
N GLU A 85 -4.10 4.82 6.25
CA GLU A 85 -3.28 4.33 5.15
C GLU A 85 -3.81 4.92 3.86
N VAL A 86 -2.95 5.60 3.09
CA VAL A 86 -3.34 6.25 1.83
C VAL A 86 -2.66 5.55 0.67
N LEU A 87 -3.43 5.18 -0.35
CA LEU A 87 -2.91 4.70 -1.62
C LEU A 87 -3.33 5.68 -2.71
N PHE A 88 -2.37 6.27 -3.42
CA PHE A 88 -2.71 7.32 -4.40
C PHE A 88 -3.44 6.73 -5.60
N TRP A 89 -4.38 7.50 -6.14
CA TRP A 89 -5.32 7.04 -7.14
C TRP A 89 -4.64 6.44 -8.39
N GLU A 90 -3.57 7.07 -8.86
CA GLU A 90 -2.78 6.57 -10.00
C GLU A 90 -2.33 5.11 -9.78
N VAL A 91 -1.96 4.76 -8.54
CA VAL A 91 -1.51 3.42 -8.13
C VAL A 91 -2.64 2.41 -8.27
N TYR A 92 -3.83 2.75 -7.79
CA TYR A 92 -5.01 1.91 -7.93
C TYR A 92 -5.34 1.67 -9.42
N GLN A 93 -5.26 2.72 -10.25
CA GLN A 93 -5.50 2.61 -11.69
C GLN A 93 -4.48 1.69 -12.38
N LYS A 94 -3.19 1.75 -12.05
CA LYS A 94 -2.19 0.84 -12.65
C LYS A 94 -2.26 -0.60 -12.14
N MET A 95 -2.85 -0.83 -10.97
CA MET A 95 -3.22 -2.19 -10.53
C MET A 95 -4.35 -2.78 -11.39
N GLY A 96 -4.98 -1.97 -12.26
CA GLY A 96 -6.04 -2.41 -13.17
C GLY A 96 -7.35 -2.74 -12.47
N LEU A 97 -7.52 -2.28 -11.22
CA LEU A 97 -8.67 -2.60 -10.38
C LEU A 97 -9.90 -1.75 -10.76
N LYS A 98 -11.08 -2.37 -10.71
CA LYS A 98 -12.36 -1.75 -11.10
C LYS A 98 -12.85 -0.82 -10.01
N GLU A 99 -13.34 0.36 -10.37
CA GLU A 99 -13.84 1.36 -9.42
C GLU A 99 -15.09 0.87 -8.65
N GLN A 100 -15.87 -0.05 -9.23
CA GLN A 100 -17.07 -0.62 -8.59
C GLN A 100 -16.75 -1.42 -7.30
N ALA A 101 -15.48 -1.79 -7.09
CA ALA A 101 -15.03 -2.44 -5.87
C ALA A 101 -14.94 -1.47 -4.67
N LEU A 102 -14.99 -0.15 -4.89
CA LEU A 102 -14.78 0.85 -3.87
C LEU A 102 -16.02 1.12 -3.02
N SER A 103 -15.85 1.23 -1.70
CA SER A 103 -16.84 1.88 -0.84
C SER A 103 -16.78 3.40 -1.01
N LYS A 104 -17.94 4.07 -1.04
CA LYS A 104 -18.02 5.53 -1.00
C LYS A 104 -17.32 6.03 0.27
N ALA A 105 -16.41 6.98 0.11
CA ALA A 105 -15.65 7.57 1.20
C ALA A 105 -15.92 9.09 1.29
N SER A 106 -15.63 9.66 2.46
CA SER A 106 -15.84 11.07 2.81
C SER A 106 -14.61 11.93 2.46
N LEU A 107 -14.56 13.18 2.92
CA LEU A 107 -13.39 14.06 2.83
C LEU A 107 -12.31 13.66 3.85
N LEU A 108 -11.04 13.83 3.47
CA LEU A 108 -9.89 13.81 4.37
C LEU A 108 -9.46 15.23 4.74
N TYR A 109 -9.14 15.42 6.01
CA TYR A 109 -8.64 16.68 6.58
C TYR A 109 -7.22 16.48 7.12
N GLY A 110 -6.44 17.57 7.19
CA GLY A 110 -5.08 17.53 7.74
C GLY A 110 -4.03 16.88 6.84
N PHE A 111 -4.40 16.49 5.62
CA PHE A 111 -3.47 16.01 4.60
C PHE A 111 -2.88 17.17 3.77
N ALA A 112 -3.70 18.18 3.48
CA ALA A 112 -3.34 19.41 2.79
C ALA A 112 -4.01 20.60 3.48
N ASN A 113 -3.75 21.79 2.97
CA ASN A 113 -4.35 23.04 3.45
C ASN A 113 -5.84 23.17 3.12
N HIS A 114 -6.43 22.17 2.45
CA HIS A 114 -7.85 22.07 2.16
C HIS A 114 -8.31 20.61 2.29
N PRO A 115 -9.62 20.35 2.46
CA PRO A 115 -10.17 19.00 2.45
C PRO A 115 -9.90 18.32 1.11
N ILE A 116 -9.54 17.04 1.14
CA ILE A 116 -9.33 16.24 -0.07
C ILE A 116 -10.41 15.18 -0.18
N GLU A 117 -11.01 15.07 -1.36
CA GLU A 117 -11.98 14.03 -1.65
C GLU A 117 -11.31 12.66 -1.79
N VAL A 118 -11.88 11.66 -1.11
CA VAL A 118 -11.44 10.27 -1.24
C VAL A 118 -12.27 9.59 -2.33
N LYS A 119 -11.60 9.02 -3.32
CA LYS A 119 -12.22 8.27 -4.42
C LYS A 119 -12.93 6.99 -3.94
N GLY A 120 -12.43 6.43 -2.85
CA GLY A 120 -13.06 5.34 -2.11
C GLY A 120 -12.10 4.67 -1.15
N SER A 121 -12.48 3.49 -0.65
CA SER A 121 -11.59 2.68 0.18
C SER A 121 -11.74 1.19 -0.07
N ILE A 122 -10.69 0.43 0.27
CA ILE A 122 -10.67 -1.04 0.17
C ILE A 122 -9.62 -1.61 1.13
N THR A 123 -9.75 -2.90 1.46
CA THR A 123 -8.71 -3.63 2.21
C THR A 123 -7.85 -4.47 1.26
N PHE A 124 -6.53 -4.34 1.33
CA PHE A 124 -5.57 -5.17 0.59
C PHE A 124 -4.67 -5.99 1.52
N PRO A 125 -4.28 -7.21 1.13
CA PRO A 125 -3.17 -7.90 1.77
C PRO A 125 -1.84 -7.19 1.44
N VAL A 126 -1.07 -6.87 2.47
CA VAL A 126 0.27 -6.27 2.40
C VAL A 126 1.26 -7.27 2.99
N THR A 127 2.28 -7.63 2.21
CA THR A 127 3.35 -8.52 2.65
C THR A 127 4.63 -7.72 2.85
N LEU A 128 5.13 -7.72 4.09
CA LEU A 128 6.35 -7.06 4.53
C LEU A 128 7.45 -8.11 4.68
N GLY A 129 8.68 -7.81 4.22
CA GLY A 129 9.84 -8.70 4.30
C GLY A 129 10.38 -9.12 2.93
N ASP A 130 11.20 -10.18 2.89
CA ASP A 130 11.98 -10.59 1.70
C ASP A 130 11.72 -12.02 1.23
N GLY A 131 10.46 -12.44 1.20
CA GLY A 131 10.04 -13.78 0.75
C GLY A 131 10.18 -14.82 1.85
N GLU A 132 11.41 -15.09 2.31
CA GLU A 132 11.69 -16.10 3.35
C GLU A 132 11.19 -15.66 4.74
N HIS A 133 11.36 -14.38 5.06
CA HIS A 133 11.00 -13.82 6.36
C HIS A 133 9.93 -12.75 6.16
N THR A 134 8.67 -13.18 6.07
CA THR A 134 7.55 -12.28 5.78
C THR A 134 6.47 -12.28 6.86
N THR A 135 5.76 -11.17 6.93
CA THR A 135 4.46 -11.07 7.59
C THR A 135 3.45 -10.47 6.63
N MET A 136 2.26 -11.05 6.57
CA MET A 136 1.14 -10.53 5.78
C MET A 136 0.12 -9.88 6.70
N LYS A 137 -0.40 -8.72 6.31
CA LYS A 137 -1.42 -7.95 7.02
C LYS A 137 -2.51 -7.50 6.06
N TYR A 138 -3.77 -7.54 6.49
CA TYR A 138 -4.88 -6.96 5.72
C TYR A 138 -5.03 -5.50 6.13
N VAL A 139 -4.75 -4.59 5.21
CA VAL A 139 -4.59 -3.16 5.47
C VAL A 139 -5.66 -2.40 4.69
N HIS A 140 -6.40 -1.56 5.40
CA HIS A 140 -7.46 -0.74 4.82
C HIS A 140 -6.91 0.59 4.30
N PHE A 141 -7.00 0.80 2.99
CA PHE A 141 -6.52 2.00 2.31
C PHE A 141 -7.65 2.95 1.92
N PHE A 142 -7.37 4.24 2.01
CA PHE A 142 -8.15 5.31 1.41
C PHE A 142 -7.48 5.77 0.11
N PHE A 143 -8.27 5.94 -0.94
CA PHE A 143 -7.77 6.33 -2.25
C PHE A 143 -7.88 7.81 -2.48
N VAL A 144 -6.74 8.45 -2.69
CA VAL A 144 -6.65 9.90 -2.83
C VAL A 144 -6.06 10.27 -4.18
N ASP A 145 -6.75 11.15 -4.89
CA ASP A 145 -6.29 11.70 -6.16
C ASP A 145 -5.59 13.04 -5.91
N TYR A 146 -4.30 12.96 -5.56
CA TYR A 146 -3.48 14.12 -5.20
C TYR A 146 -2.04 13.94 -5.69
N PRO A 147 -1.38 14.99 -6.23
CA PRO A 147 -0.10 14.87 -6.94
C PRO A 147 1.12 14.69 -6.01
N MET A 148 1.25 13.53 -5.40
CA MET A 148 2.35 13.18 -4.49
C MET A 148 3.52 12.45 -5.16
N ALA A 149 4.71 12.55 -4.54
CA ALA A 149 5.92 11.84 -4.99
C ALA A 149 5.96 10.36 -4.54
N HIS A 150 5.14 10.02 -3.55
CA HIS A 150 4.98 8.70 -2.97
C HIS A 150 3.77 7.99 -3.58
N ASN A 151 3.80 6.65 -3.59
CA ASN A 151 2.68 5.83 -4.07
C ASN A 151 1.71 5.46 -2.94
N VAL A 152 2.24 5.36 -1.73
CA VAL A 152 1.49 4.96 -0.54
C VAL A 152 2.05 5.70 0.66
N ILE A 153 1.18 6.03 1.61
CA ILE A 153 1.56 6.44 2.95
C ILE A 153 1.16 5.33 3.90
N PHE A 154 2.16 4.79 4.60
CA PHE A 154 1.99 3.88 5.72
C PHE A 154 1.96 4.66 7.02
N GLY A 155 0.78 4.69 7.62
CA GLY A 155 0.48 5.39 8.86
C GLY A 155 0.70 4.55 10.12
N LYS A 156 0.29 5.13 11.26
CA LYS A 156 0.28 4.45 12.56
C LYS A 156 -0.47 3.09 12.54
N PRO A 157 -1.61 2.91 11.84
CA PRO A 157 -2.36 1.66 11.90
C PRO A 157 -1.55 0.43 11.46
N ILE A 158 -0.93 0.45 10.27
CA ILE A 158 -0.11 -0.68 9.80
C ILE A 158 1.13 -0.86 10.66
N MET A 159 1.76 0.23 11.11
CA MET A 159 2.91 0.17 12.01
C MET A 159 2.57 -0.58 13.30
N ARG A 160 1.43 -0.28 13.92
CA ARG A 160 0.94 -1.01 15.11
C ARG A 160 0.60 -2.45 14.78
N MET A 161 -0.11 -2.69 13.67
CA MET A 161 -0.55 -4.04 13.27
C MET A 161 0.62 -4.99 12.99
N ALA A 162 1.69 -4.47 12.41
CA ALA A 162 2.93 -5.19 12.09
C ALA A 162 3.99 -5.08 13.20
N LYS A 163 3.69 -4.41 14.33
CA LYS A 163 4.66 -4.18 15.44
C LYS A 163 5.98 -3.60 14.93
N MET A 164 5.89 -2.63 14.02
CA MET A 164 7.03 -1.95 13.42
C MET A 164 7.71 -1.04 14.43
N VAL A 165 9.04 -1.03 14.40
CA VAL A 165 9.89 -0.03 15.04
C VAL A 165 10.68 0.67 13.94
N VAL A 166 10.44 1.97 13.78
CA VAL A 166 11.11 2.80 12.80
C VAL A 166 12.33 3.43 13.46
N ALA A 167 13.53 3.03 13.02
CA ALA A 167 14.78 3.60 13.45
C ALA A 167 15.24 4.61 12.39
N THR A 168 14.80 5.86 12.53
CA THR A 168 15.07 6.96 11.58
C THR A 168 16.57 7.19 11.40
N PHE A 169 17.34 7.24 12.49
CA PHE A 169 18.80 7.41 12.44
C PHE A 169 19.52 6.35 11.56
N TYR A 170 19.03 5.11 11.57
CA TYR A 170 19.63 4.02 10.79
C TYR A 170 18.94 3.78 9.45
N MET A 171 17.92 4.58 9.12
CA MET A 171 17.06 4.40 7.95
C MET A 171 16.55 2.96 7.80
N LYS A 172 16.11 2.37 8.92
CA LYS A 172 15.66 0.97 9.01
C LYS A 172 14.33 0.84 9.74
N ILE A 173 13.55 -0.16 9.32
CA ILE A 173 12.32 -0.58 9.99
C ILE A 173 12.51 -2.01 10.47
N LYS A 174 12.26 -2.24 11.75
CA LYS A 174 12.28 -3.56 12.37
C LYS A 174 10.86 -4.05 12.60
N PHE A 175 10.56 -5.32 12.31
CA PHE A 175 9.29 -5.95 12.66
C PHE A 175 9.45 -7.46 12.86
N PRO A 176 8.60 -8.08 13.70
CA PRO A 176 8.55 -9.52 13.83
C PRO A 176 7.92 -10.19 12.59
N THR A 177 8.38 -11.40 12.31
CA THR A 177 7.90 -12.35 11.31
C THR A 177 7.69 -13.70 11.99
N ARG A 178 7.11 -14.70 11.29
CA ARG A 178 6.92 -16.04 11.87
C ARG A 178 8.24 -16.74 12.23
N THR A 179 9.32 -16.41 11.53
CA THR A 179 10.63 -17.05 11.63
C THR A 179 11.66 -16.22 12.41
N GLY A 180 11.27 -15.07 12.96
CA GLY A 180 12.17 -14.20 13.73
C GLY A 180 11.90 -12.73 13.51
N VAL A 181 12.94 -11.90 13.55
CA VAL A 181 12.85 -10.45 13.34
C VAL A 181 13.43 -10.09 11.98
N LYS A 182 12.75 -9.23 11.23
CA LYS A 182 13.26 -8.68 9.97
C LYS A 182 13.52 -7.18 10.06
N PHE A 183 14.49 -6.75 9.26
CA PHE A 183 14.79 -5.35 9.00
C PHE A 183 14.54 -5.04 7.53
N LEU A 184 13.77 -3.99 7.25
CA LEU A 184 13.71 -3.34 5.95
C LEU A 184 14.58 -2.09 6.00
N ARG A 185 15.40 -1.88 4.98
CA ARG A 185 16.15 -0.62 4.79
C ARG A 185 15.32 0.33 3.95
N SER A 186 15.45 1.62 4.23
CA SER A 186 14.92 2.66 3.36
C SER A 186 15.48 2.48 1.95
N ASN A 187 14.65 2.67 0.93
CA ASN A 187 14.99 2.50 -0.47
C ASN A 187 14.99 3.83 -1.22
N GLN A 188 15.30 4.91 -0.48
CA GLN A 188 15.33 6.28 -0.98
C GLN A 188 16.18 6.43 -2.24
#